data_AF-A0A8S8YTG0-F1
#
_entry.id   AF-A0A8S8YTG0-F1
#
_cell.length_a   1.000
_cell.length_b   1.000
_cell.length_c   1.000
_cell.angle_alpha   90.00
_cell.angle_beta   90.00
_cell.angle_gamma   90.00
#
_symmetry.space_group_name_H-M   'P 1'
#
loop_
_entity.id
_entity.type
_entity.pdbx_description
1 polymer ?
#
loop_
_entity_poly.entity_id
_entity_poly.type
_entity_poly.pdbx_seq_one_letter_code
_entity_poly.pdbx_strand_id
1 'polypeptide(L)'
;MLGMGLRDFSGAASAHLLRHSTDISQDYRRDPIGWMDIVKKIRRRLEYSLERIKSIQGLECQAPGGAFYLFVKITDPVHSADDKRFVLDLLHEKHVLLVHGSGFSPEMGKGHFRMVCPP
;
A
#
# COMPACT_ATOMS: atom_id res chain seq x y z
N MET A 1 -30.34 29.80 32.81
CA MET A 1 -30.54 30.34 31.44
C MET A 1 -29.20 30.30 30.73
N LEU A 2 -29.15 29.55 29.62
CA LEU A 2 -28.08 29.38 28.61
C LEU A 2 -26.70 28.83 29.00
N GLY A 3 -26.36 27.72 28.34
CA GLY A 3 -25.02 27.13 28.27
C GLY A 3 -24.95 25.98 27.25
N MET A 4 -25.67 26.10 26.12
CA MET A 4 -25.47 25.25 24.94
C MET A 4 -24.58 26.01 23.96
N GLY A 5 -23.49 25.39 23.52
CA GLY A 5 -22.71 25.88 22.40
C GLY A 5 -21.24 25.57 22.56
N LEU A 6 -20.79 24.47 21.92
CA LEU A 6 -19.44 24.22 21.39
C LEU A 6 -19.36 22.74 20.91
N ARG A 7 -20.30 22.35 20.06
CA ARG A 7 -20.16 21.26 19.11
C ARG A 7 -20.71 21.81 17.79
N ASP A 8 -20.13 21.43 16.65
CA ASP A 8 -20.67 21.63 15.29
C ASP A 8 -19.94 22.56 14.30
N PHE A 9 -18.65 22.90 14.50
CA PHE A 9 -17.88 23.60 13.44
C PHE A 9 -16.84 22.74 12.68
N SER A 10 -16.51 21.53 13.14
CA SER A 10 -15.52 20.67 12.46
C SER A 10 -16.11 19.76 11.37
N GLY A 11 -17.40 19.42 11.43
CA GLY A 11 -18.00 18.43 10.51
C GLY A 11 -18.35 18.98 9.13
N ALA A 12 -18.72 20.27 9.04
CA ALA A 12 -19.18 20.88 7.81
C ALA A 12 -18.07 21.04 6.75
N ALA A 13 -16.85 21.37 7.17
CA ALA A 13 -15.70 21.51 6.28
C ALA A 13 -15.28 20.15 5.67
N SER A 14 -15.22 19.09 6.49
CA SER A 14 -14.95 17.73 6.02
C SER A 14 -16.03 17.23 5.06
N ALA A 15 -17.31 17.51 5.33
CA ALA A 15 -18.40 17.14 4.44
C ALA A 15 -18.35 17.88 3.09
N HIS A 16 -17.96 19.16 3.08
CA HIS A 16 -17.86 19.95 1.85
C HIS A 16 -16.68 19.51 0.96
N LEU A 17 -15.54 19.20 1.57
CA LEU A 17 -14.36 18.66 0.88
C LEU A 17 -14.64 17.24 0.35
N LEU A 18 -15.34 16.42 1.12
CA LEU A 18 -15.75 15.08 0.67
C LEU A 18 -16.68 15.17 -0.53
N ARG A 19 -17.67 16.08 -0.53
CA ARG A 19 -18.58 16.29 -1.68
C ARG A 19 -17.81 16.68 -2.95
N HIS A 20 -16.89 17.65 -2.86
CA HIS A 20 -16.04 18.01 -3.98
C HIS A 20 -15.14 16.86 -4.45
N SER A 21 -14.60 16.06 -3.53
CA SER A 21 -13.79 14.90 -3.89
C SER A 21 -14.61 13.81 -4.59
N THR A 22 -15.88 13.62 -4.22
CA THR A 22 -16.78 12.69 -4.93
C THR A 22 -17.10 13.17 -6.34
N ASP A 23 -17.32 14.47 -6.55
CA ASP A 23 -17.57 15.02 -7.90
C ASP A 23 -16.33 14.84 -8.81
N ILE A 24 -15.12 15.10 -8.29
CA ILE A 24 -13.85 14.84 -8.99
C ILE A 24 -13.68 13.34 -9.29
N SER A 25 -14.08 12.46 -8.37
CA SER A 25 -14.01 11.00 -8.60
C SER A 25 -14.98 10.53 -9.68
N GLN A 26 -16.12 11.21 -9.86
CA GLN A 26 -17.03 10.94 -10.96
C GLN A 26 -16.47 11.42 -12.30
N ASP A 27 -15.76 12.55 -12.33
CA ASP A 27 -15.07 13.03 -13.53
C ASP A 27 -13.94 12.08 -13.97
N TYR A 28 -13.23 11.43 -13.04
CA TYR A 28 -12.25 10.40 -13.41
C TYR A 28 -12.89 9.19 -14.11
N ARG A 29 -14.17 8.92 -13.82
CA ARG A 29 -14.94 7.86 -14.49
C ARG A 29 -15.36 8.24 -15.92
N ARG A 30 -15.18 9.52 -16.32
CA ARG A 30 -15.49 10.04 -17.65
C ARG A 30 -14.33 10.02 -18.65
N ASP A 31 -13.11 9.69 -18.22
CA ASP A 31 -11.97 9.38 -19.10
C ASP A 31 -11.56 7.90 -18.97
N PRO A 32 -12.27 6.99 -19.66
CA PRO A 32 -11.95 5.57 -19.62
C PRO A 32 -10.55 5.26 -20.15
N ILE A 33 -10.01 6.09 -21.05
CA ILE A 33 -8.73 5.85 -21.71
C ILE A 33 -7.59 6.12 -20.73
N GLY A 34 -7.60 7.28 -20.06
CA GLY A 34 -6.59 7.65 -19.06
C GLY A 34 -6.53 6.69 -17.87
N TRP A 35 -7.70 6.29 -17.34
CA TRP A 35 -7.75 5.30 -16.25
C TRP A 35 -7.22 3.94 -16.68
N MET A 36 -7.58 3.47 -17.89
CA MET A 36 -7.10 2.20 -18.41
C MET A 36 -5.58 2.17 -18.58
N ASP A 37 -4.97 3.29 -18.97
CA ASP A 37 -3.52 3.40 -19.13
C ASP A 37 -2.78 3.36 -17.79
N ILE A 38 -3.35 3.93 -16.73
CA ILE A 38 -2.83 3.79 -15.36
C ILE A 38 -2.90 2.34 -14.90
N VAL A 39 -4.03 1.67 -15.12
CA VAL A 39 -4.21 0.25 -14.77
C VAL A 39 -3.20 -0.62 -15.52
N LYS A 40 -2.96 -0.36 -16.82
CA LYS A 40 -1.93 -1.07 -17.61
C LYS A 40 -0.53 -0.84 -17.04
N LYS A 41 -0.17 0.39 -16.66
CA LYS A 41 1.13 0.70 -16.04
C LYS A 41 1.33 -0.04 -14.73
N ILE A 42 0.31 -0.05 -13.86
CA ILE A 42 0.34 -0.77 -12.58
C ILE A 42 0.51 -2.27 -12.83
N ARG A 43 -0.28 -2.87 -13.71
CA ARG A 43 -0.18 -4.30 -14.05
C ARG A 43 1.23 -4.68 -14.52
N ARG A 44 1.78 -3.91 -15.47
CA ARG A 44 3.13 -4.14 -15.98
C ARG A 44 4.18 -4.06 -14.87
N ARG A 45 4.07 -3.11 -13.95
CA ARG A 45 5.00 -2.96 -12.83
C ARG A 45 4.87 -4.08 -11.80
N LEU A 46 3.64 -4.53 -11.52
CA LEU A 46 3.38 -5.66 -10.64
C LEU A 46 3.98 -6.95 -11.21
N GLU A 47 3.73 -7.24 -12.49
CA GLU A 47 4.29 -8.41 -13.17
C GLU A 47 5.81 -8.38 -13.17
N TYR A 48 6.41 -7.26 -13.57
CA TYR A 48 7.87 -7.10 -13.55
C TYR A 48 8.46 -7.32 -12.16
N SER A 49 7.84 -6.74 -11.13
CA SER A 49 8.33 -6.84 -9.76
C SER A 49 8.16 -8.25 -9.21
N LEU A 50 7.03 -8.90 -9.50
CA LEU A 50 6.74 -10.27 -9.09
C LEU A 50 7.76 -11.24 -9.66
N GLU A 51 8.06 -11.15 -10.96
CA GLU A 51 9.06 -12.02 -11.60
C GLU A 51 10.46 -11.82 -11.02
N ARG A 52 10.83 -10.58 -10.71
CA ARG A 52 12.10 -10.31 -10.01
C ARG A 52 12.12 -10.89 -8.60
N ILE A 53 11.06 -10.73 -7.83
CA ILE A 53 10.98 -11.28 -6.47
C ILE A 53 11.10 -12.81 -6.51
N LYS A 54 10.40 -13.48 -7.43
CA LYS A 54 10.48 -14.95 -7.60
C LYS A 54 11.89 -15.46 -7.89
N SER A 55 12.74 -14.63 -8.49
CA SER A 55 14.14 -14.99 -8.79
C SER A 55 15.10 -14.82 -7.60
N ILE A 56 14.68 -14.16 -6.51
CA ILE A 56 15.51 -13.91 -5.33
C ILE A 56 15.35 -15.07 -4.36
N GLN A 57 16.45 -15.78 -4.08
CA GLN A 57 16.48 -16.81 -3.04
C GLN A 57 16.10 -16.21 -1.68
N GLY A 58 15.23 -16.89 -0.93
CA GLY A 58 14.77 -16.42 0.38
C GLY A 58 13.53 -15.54 0.35
N LEU A 59 12.92 -15.32 -0.82
CA LEU A 59 11.65 -14.61 -0.98
C LEU A 59 10.61 -15.43 -1.74
N GLU A 60 9.35 -15.29 -1.34
CA GLU A 60 8.18 -15.82 -2.05
C GLU A 60 7.13 -14.72 -2.16
N CYS A 61 6.38 -14.67 -3.26
CA CYS A 61 5.27 -13.72 -3.40
C CYS A 61 4.16 -14.31 -4.25
N GLN A 62 2.92 -14.16 -3.78
CA GLN A 62 1.73 -14.50 -4.56
C GLN A 62 1.39 -13.35 -5.52
N ALA A 63 0.86 -13.72 -6.69
CA ALA A 63 0.35 -12.72 -7.62
C ALA A 63 -0.88 -12.02 -7.02
N PRO A 64 -0.94 -10.68 -7.01
CA PRO A 64 -2.08 -9.97 -6.45
C PRO A 64 -3.28 -10.02 -7.40
N GLY A 65 -4.49 -10.24 -6.85
CA GLY A 65 -5.73 -10.17 -7.63
C GLY A 65 -6.20 -8.74 -7.95
N GLY A 66 -5.54 -7.73 -7.37
CA GLY A 66 -5.88 -6.32 -7.52
C GLY A 66 -4.97 -5.42 -6.67
N ALA A 67 -5.31 -4.14 -6.60
CA ALA A 67 -4.49 -3.09 -5.98
C ALA A 67 -3.11 -2.91 -6.66
N PHE A 68 -2.19 -2.22 -5.98
CA PHE A 68 -0.90 -1.80 -6.51
C PHE A 68 0.24 -2.10 -5.52
N TYR A 69 0.12 -3.19 -4.76
CA TYR A 69 1.14 -3.62 -3.81
C TYR A 69 1.37 -5.12 -3.87
N LEU A 70 2.57 -5.53 -3.47
CA LEU A 70 2.97 -6.93 -3.30
C LEU A 70 3.22 -7.18 -1.81
N PHE A 71 2.68 -8.30 -1.31
CA PHE A 71 2.93 -8.76 0.05
C PHE A 71 3.89 -9.94 -0.02
N VAL A 72 5.16 -9.63 0.18
CA VAL A 72 6.27 -10.57 -0.04
C VAL A 72 6.56 -11.29 1.26
N LYS A 73 6.64 -12.62 1.17
CA LYS A 73 7.04 -13.50 2.26
C LYS A 73 8.55 -13.66 2.25
N ILE A 74 9.16 -13.49 3.41
CA ILE A 74 10.56 -13.81 3.66
C ILE A 74 10.60 -15.29 4.05
N THR A 75 11.25 -16.13 3.25
CA THR A 75 11.38 -17.57 3.53
C THR A 75 12.68 -17.92 4.23
N ASP A 76 13.66 -17.01 4.23
CA ASP A 76 14.84 -17.15 5.06
C ASP A 76 14.47 -17.15 6.56
N PRO A 77 14.85 -18.18 7.34
CA PRO A 77 14.45 -18.31 8.75
C PRO A 77 15.00 -17.20 9.65
N VAL A 78 16.17 -16.64 9.33
CA VAL A 78 16.81 -15.60 10.14
C VAL A 78 16.09 -14.28 9.93
N HIS A 79 15.87 -13.90 8.67
CA HIS A 79 15.22 -12.65 8.33
C HIS A 79 13.71 -12.66 8.58
N SER A 80 13.04 -13.81 8.46
CA SER A 80 11.59 -13.91 8.71
C SER A 80 11.22 -13.85 10.20
N ALA A 81 12.17 -14.15 11.10
CA ALA A 81 11.94 -14.08 12.54
C ALA A 81 11.69 -12.65 13.04
N ASP A 82 12.30 -11.65 12.38
CA ASP A 82 12.17 -10.23 12.65
C ASP A 82 12.07 -9.42 11.35
N ASP A 83 10.87 -9.38 10.79
CA ASP A 83 10.56 -8.65 9.56
C ASP A 83 10.76 -7.13 9.67
N LYS A 84 10.59 -6.57 10.88
CA LYS A 84 10.87 -5.17 11.17
C LYS A 84 12.36 -4.88 11.03
N ARG A 85 13.21 -5.75 11.58
CA ARG A 85 14.66 -5.60 11.44
C ARG A 85 15.07 -5.69 9.97
N PHE A 86 14.58 -6.68 9.23
CA PHE A 86 14.83 -6.83 7.80
C PHE A 86 14.52 -5.54 7.00
N VAL A 87 13.34 -4.94 7.24
CA VAL A 87 12.93 -3.70 6.57
C VAL A 87 13.79 -2.51 6.98
N LEU A 88 14.17 -2.40 8.26
CA LEU A 88 15.04 -1.31 8.74
C LEU A 88 16.45 -1.41 8.18
N ASP A 89 17.00 -2.62 8.05
CA ASP A 89 18.31 -2.82 7.44
C ASP A 89 18.29 -2.42 5.96
N LEU A 90 17.23 -2.78 5.20
CA LEU A 90 17.04 -2.30 3.83
C LEU A 90 16.93 -0.77 3.75
N LEU A 91 16.25 -0.13 4.70
CA LEU A 91 16.13 1.32 4.75
C LEU A 91 17.49 1.99 5.00
N HIS A 92 18.27 1.49 5.96
CA HIS A 92 19.54 2.12 6.33
C HIS A 92 20.66 1.81 5.34
N GLU A 93 20.74 0.59 4.83
CA GLU A 93 21.83 0.16 3.96
C GLU A 93 21.57 0.42 2.48
N LYS A 94 20.31 0.31 2.06
CA LYS A 94 19.92 0.40 0.63
C LYS A 94 19.04 1.60 0.34
N HIS A 95 18.64 2.38 1.36
CA HIS A 95 17.73 3.51 1.21
C HIS A 95 16.38 3.13 0.58
N VAL A 96 15.94 1.88 0.81
CA VAL A 96 14.65 1.38 0.32
C VAL A 96 13.68 1.29 1.48
N LEU A 97 12.64 2.14 1.46
CA LEU A 97 11.58 2.11 2.46
C LEU A 97 10.50 1.09 2.08
N LEU A 98 10.25 0.16 2.98
CA LEU A 98 9.17 -0.83 2.90
C LEU A 98 8.36 -0.79 4.20
N VAL A 99 7.23 -1.50 4.25
CA VAL A 99 6.44 -1.65 5.48
C VAL A 99 6.53 -3.08 5.97
N HIS A 100 6.99 -3.29 7.21
CA HIS A 100 7.07 -4.62 7.80
C HIS A 100 5.68 -5.23 8.02
N GLY A 101 5.55 -6.53 7.75
CA GLY A 101 4.29 -7.26 7.70
C GLY A 101 3.63 -7.39 9.08
N SER A 102 4.42 -7.58 10.13
CA SER A 102 3.98 -7.64 11.52
C SER A 102 3.26 -6.36 11.99
N GLY A 103 3.45 -5.23 11.29
CA GLY A 103 2.70 -3.99 11.52
C GLY A 103 1.26 -4.04 11.01
N PHE A 104 0.93 -4.95 10.09
CA PHE A 104 -0.44 -5.20 9.62
C PHE A 104 -1.15 -6.25 10.48
N SER A 105 -0.43 -7.31 10.86
CA SER A 105 -0.91 -8.35 11.76
C SER A 105 0.28 -9.01 12.46
N PRO A 106 0.30 -9.06 13.81
CA PRO A 106 1.39 -9.71 14.55
C PRO A 106 1.56 -11.20 14.25
N GLU A 107 0.50 -11.88 13.84
CA GLU A 107 0.48 -13.32 13.55
C GLU A 107 0.57 -13.59 12.05
N MET A 108 -0.42 -13.12 11.29
CA MET A 108 -0.52 -13.43 9.85
C MET A 108 0.43 -12.61 8.99
N GLY A 109 0.88 -11.46 9.49
CA GLY A 109 1.79 -10.57 8.79
C GLY A 109 3.26 -10.84 9.11
N LYS A 110 3.56 -11.60 10.18
CA LYS A 110 4.93 -11.89 10.58
C LYS A 110 5.71 -12.54 9.44
N GLY A 111 6.96 -12.13 9.26
CA GLY A 111 7.84 -12.66 8.21
C GLY A 111 7.45 -12.18 6.81
N HIS A 112 6.70 -11.08 6.69
CA HIS A 112 6.37 -10.47 5.41
C HIS A 112 6.77 -9.00 5.36
N PHE A 113 6.75 -8.41 4.17
CA PHE A 113 6.77 -6.97 3.99
C PHE A 113 5.89 -6.55 2.82
N ARG A 114 5.38 -5.32 2.87
CA ARG A 114 4.61 -4.71 1.77
C ARG A 114 5.52 -3.82 0.93
N MET A 115 5.56 -4.10 -0.37
CA MET A 115 6.18 -3.25 -1.39
C MET A 115 5.10 -2.59 -2.23
N VAL A 116 5.25 -1.29 -2.52
CA VAL A 116 4.28 -0.51 -3.31
C VAL A 116 4.78 -0.41 -4.76
N CYS A 117 3.89 -0.67 -5.72
CA CYS A 117 4.11 -0.59 -7.15
C CYS A 117 3.22 0.50 -7.75
N PRO A 118 3.57 1.80 -7.58
CA PRO A 118 2.76 2.91 -8.09
C PRO A 118 2.75 2.91 -9.63
N PRO A 119 1.82 3.64 -10.29
CA PRO A 119 1.79 3.81 -11.75
C PRO A 119 3.01 4.52 -12.34
#